data_AF-L7KN68-F1
#
_entry.id   AF-L7KN68-F1
#
_cell.length_a   1.000
_cell.length_b   1.000
_cell.length_c   1.000
_cell.angle_alpha   90.00
_cell.angle_beta   90.00
_cell.angle_gamma   90.00
#
_symmetry.space_group_name_H-M   'P 1'
#
loop_
_entity.id
_entity.type
_entity.pdbx_description
1 polymer ?
#
loop_
_entity_poly.entity_id
_entity_poly.type
_entity_poly.pdbx_seq_one_letter_code
_entity_poly.pdbx_strand_id
1 'polypeptide(L)'
;MHSPVRDYLTEVLDSLADDDGGAVADYIPELAAADPDRCAIALTTVDGRTYSVGDDEVEFSIQSISKPFAYAAALADRGFEAVSATVGVEPSGEAFNELSLEGDTCRPRNPMINAGAIATHGLLVGADATEEARVDRARSFFSTLAGRELRIGEEVYRSEIDSADRNLAIAHMLRNYGIITATPHEIVDGYTRQCSVLVTARDLAMMGACLSNGGIHPTTHERVVDRRVARQVMSVMAGCGMYDGAGEWLTTVGIPAKSGVAGGLLGTLPGQCGIAVFSPRLDEHGNSVRGVAAFRRLSNDMNMHLVDAEPYGTTVLRDVVVAEDTTTFQIQGVIQFSGAEYILDALDSDDTDSPTVVFDVSGVSHFSDVGRRMVLEGMRRVRLDGRRVVLIDPDDALPDPDLGDGTYPDTAV
;
A
#
# COMPACT_ATOMS: atom_id res chain seq x y z
N MET A 1 2.88 -16.73 -26.55
CA MET A 1 3.94 -16.64 -25.52
C MET A 1 3.24 -16.37 -24.20
N HIS A 2 3.56 -17.11 -23.15
CA HIS A 2 3.07 -16.82 -21.79
C HIS A 2 4.09 -15.93 -21.07
N SER A 3 3.65 -15.14 -20.08
CA SER A 3 4.55 -14.27 -19.31
C SER A 3 5.49 -15.14 -18.45
N PRO A 4 6.82 -14.88 -18.46
CA PRO A 4 7.77 -15.64 -17.65
C PRO A 4 7.63 -15.36 -16.14
N VAL A 5 6.88 -14.33 -15.74
CA VAL A 5 6.62 -14.03 -14.32
C VAL A 5 5.96 -15.20 -13.62
N ARG A 6 5.02 -15.88 -14.29
CA ARG A 6 4.36 -17.06 -13.71
C ARG A 6 5.32 -18.23 -13.53
N ASP A 7 6.21 -18.43 -14.49
CA ASP A 7 7.22 -19.50 -14.44
C ASP A 7 8.19 -19.25 -13.29
N TYR A 8 8.62 -17.98 -13.10
CA TYR A 8 9.43 -17.58 -11.96
C TYR A 8 8.72 -17.78 -10.61
N LEU A 9 7.44 -17.38 -10.48
CA LEU A 9 6.70 -17.63 -9.23
C LEU A 9 6.56 -19.14 -8.94
N THR A 10 6.41 -19.96 -10.00
CA THR A 10 6.40 -21.43 -9.86
C THR A 10 7.74 -21.92 -9.35
N GLU A 11 8.86 -21.43 -9.91
CA GLU A 11 10.20 -21.77 -9.45
C GLU A 11 10.45 -21.39 -7.98
N VAL A 12 9.95 -20.21 -7.55
CA VAL A 12 9.99 -19.79 -6.14
C VAL A 12 9.22 -20.79 -5.28
N LEU A 13 7.99 -21.10 -5.63
CA LEU A 13 7.14 -22.01 -4.87
C LEU A 13 7.73 -23.43 -4.80
N ASP A 14 8.21 -23.97 -5.93
CA ASP A 14 8.83 -25.29 -6.03
C ASP A 14 10.10 -25.37 -5.18
N SER A 15 10.92 -24.31 -5.15
CA SER A 15 12.13 -24.27 -4.31
C SER A 15 11.85 -24.30 -2.80
N LEU A 16 10.61 -24.05 -2.39
CA LEU A 16 10.16 -24.01 -1.00
C LEU A 16 9.26 -25.19 -0.64
N ALA A 17 8.98 -26.10 -1.58
CA ALA A 17 8.04 -27.21 -1.39
C ALA A 17 8.46 -28.17 -0.26
N ASP A 18 9.77 -28.38 -0.10
CA ASP A 18 10.36 -29.26 0.92
C ASP A 18 10.67 -28.55 2.25
N ASP A 19 10.46 -27.22 2.35
CA ASP A 19 10.63 -26.50 3.62
C ASP A 19 9.45 -26.79 4.52
N ASP A 20 9.60 -27.78 5.40
CA ASP A 20 8.58 -28.28 6.29
C ASP A 20 8.62 -27.64 7.69
N GLY A 21 9.43 -26.60 7.87
CA GLY A 21 9.63 -25.91 9.14
C GLY A 21 8.38 -25.22 9.71
N GLY A 22 8.40 -24.99 11.03
CA GLY A 22 7.34 -24.31 11.76
C GLY A 22 6.14 -25.20 12.09
N ALA A 23 5.05 -24.58 12.54
CA ALA A 23 3.81 -25.25 12.90
C ALA A 23 2.59 -24.38 12.55
N VAL A 24 1.44 -25.00 12.30
CA VAL A 24 0.18 -24.25 12.18
C VAL A 24 -0.20 -23.63 13.52
N ALA A 25 -0.92 -22.51 13.50
CA ALA A 25 -1.52 -21.97 14.71
C ALA A 25 -2.57 -22.95 15.25
N ASP A 26 -2.51 -23.27 16.54
CA ASP A 26 -3.30 -24.35 17.15
C ASP A 26 -4.22 -23.88 18.29
N TYR A 27 -4.26 -22.58 18.57
CA TYR A 27 -5.06 -22.01 19.66
C TYR A 27 -6.57 -22.00 19.36
N ILE A 28 -6.98 -22.16 18.10
CA ILE A 28 -8.37 -22.44 17.69
C ILE A 28 -8.46 -23.64 16.73
N PRO A 29 -9.55 -24.41 16.75
CA PRO A 29 -9.70 -25.62 15.94
C PRO A 29 -9.57 -25.40 14.44
N GLU A 30 -10.09 -24.29 13.92
CA GLU A 30 -10.12 -24.00 12.49
C GLU A 30 -8.72 -23.76 11.92
N LEU A 31 -7.83 -23.12 12.69
CA LEU A 31 -6.43 -22.93 12.30
C LEU A 31 -5.63 -24.22 12.50
N ALA A 32 -5.90 -24.97 13.57
CA ALA A 32 -5.26 -26.26 13.84
C ALA A 32 -5.55 -27.30 12.76
N ALA A 33 -6.73 -27.21 12.13
CA ALA A 33 -7.19 -28.10 11.06
C ALA A 33 -6.71 -27.68 9.67
N ALA A 34 -6.00 -26.55 9.53
CA ALA A 34 -5.48 -26.10 8.24
C ALA A 34 -4.51 -27.13 7.66
N ASP A 35 -4.66 -27.43 6.37
CA ASP A 35 -3.74 -28.31 5.64
C ASP A 35 -2.35 -27.65 5.55
N PRO A 36 -1.34 -28.16 6.28
CA PRO A 36 -0.09 -27.46 6.47
C PRO A 36 0.79 -27.44 5.22
N ASP A 37 0.47 -28.27 4.22
CA ASP A 37 1.26 -28.40 2.99
C ASP A 37 0.77 -27.45 1.88
N ARG A 38 -0.31 -26.70 2.11
CA ARG A 38 -0.80 -25.69 1.17
C ARG A 38 0.18 -24.56 1.00
N CYS A 39 0.38 -24.14 -0.24
CA CYS A 39 1.24 -22.99 -0.55
C CYS A 39 0.74 -22.29 -1.81
N ALA A 40 0.67 -20.96 -1.77
CA ALA A 40 0.33 -20.13 -2.92
C ALA A 40 1.10 -18.83 -2.92
N ILE A 41 1.43 -18.33 -4.12
CA ILE A 41 2.03 -17.00 -4.31
C ILE A 41 1.20 -16.26 -5.37
N ALA A 42 0.87 -15.00 -5.09
CA ALA A 42 0.21 -14.11 -6.01
C ALA A 42 0.91 -12.74 -6.06
N LEU A 43 0.95 -12.14 -7.25
CA LEU A 43 1.50 -10.82 -7.53
C LEU A 43 0.55 -10.07 -8.44
N THR A 44 0.13 -8.88 -8.02
CA THR A 44 -0.72 -7.98 -8.80
C THR A 44 0.03 -6.68 -9.09
N THR A 45 0.27 -6.36 -10.36
CA THR A 45 0.93 -5.12 -10.76
C THR A 45 0.01 -3.92 -10.59
N VAL A 46 0.56 -2.70 -10.52
CA VAL A 46 -0.24 -1.46 -10.52
C VAL A 46 -1.09 -1.26 -11.78
N ASP A 47 -0.73 -1.92 -12.89
CA ASP A 47 -1.53 -1.99 -14.12
C ASP A 47 -2.68 -3.02 -14.09
N GLY A 48 -2.88 -3.72 -12.97
CA GLY A 48 -3.99 -4.67 -12.80
C GLY A 48 -3.75 -6.09 -13.33
N ARG A 49 -2.53 -6.43 -13.74
CA ARG A 49 -2.19 -7.82 -14.13
C ARG A 49 -1.91 -8.65 -12.88
N THR A 50 -2.61 -9.77 -12.73
CA THR A 50 -2.42 -10.72 -11.62
C THR A 50 -1.73 -11.99 -12.12
N TYR A 51 -0.60 -12.34 -11.51
CA TYR A 51 0.12 -13.60 -11.70
C TYR A 51 0.05 -14.40 -10.41
N SER A 52 -0.31 -15.68 -10.50
CA SER A 52 -0.37 -16.53 -9.31
C SER A 52 -0.21 -18.01 -9.66
N VAL A 53 0.24 -18.76 -8.66
CA VAL A 53 0.65 -20.17 -8.70
C VAL A 53 0.36 -20.84 -7.35
N GLY A 54 0.29 -22.18 -7.35
CA GLY A 54 -0.03 -22.97 -6.16
C GLY A 54 -1.53 -22.97 -5.82
N ASP A 55 -1.83 -23.08 -4.54
CA ASP A 55 -3.19 -23.13 -3.97
C ASP A 55 -3.89 -21.76 -3.93
N ASP A 56 -3.83 -21.02 -5.03
CA ASP A 56 -4.16 -19.58 -5.06
C ASP A 56 -5.66 -19.23 -4.96
N GLU A 57 -6.53 -20.24 -4.97
CA GLU A 57 -7.98 -20.13 -4.76
C GLU A 57 -8.42 -20.55 -3.34
N VAL A 58 -7.50 -21.04 -2.50
CA VAL A 58 -7.83 -21.43 -1.12
C VAL A 58 -8.11 -20.18 -0.30
N GLU A 59 -9.31 -20.13 0.27
CA GLU A 59 -9.70 -19.08 1.21
C GLU A 59 -9.16 -19.38 2.62
N PHE A 60 -8.69 -18.34 3.29
CA PHE A 60 -8.28 -18.35 4.69
C PHE A 60 -8.69 -17.04 5.37
N SER A 61 -8.79 -17.04 6.70
CA SER A 61 -9.09 -15.82 7.46
C SER A 61 -7.93 -14.82 7.36
N ILE A 62 -8.21 -13.57 7.01
CA ILE A 62 -7.22 -12.51 6.80
C ILE A 62 -6.40 -12.17 8.08
N GLN A 63 -6.99 -12.38 9.26
CA GLN A 63 -6.34 -12.17 10.55
C GLN A 63 -5.71 -10.77 10.67
N SER A 64 -4.50 -10.68 11.24
CA SER A 64 -3.77 -9.42 11.42
C SER A 64 -3.43 -8.68 10.12
N ILE A 65 -3.56 -9.32 8.95
CA ILE A 65 -3.41 -8.65 7.64
C ILE A 65 -4.53 -7.64 7.40
N SER A 66 -5.66 -7.75 8.10
CA SER A 66 -6.76 -6.77 8.03
C SER A 66 -6.39 -5.39 8.58
N LYS A 67 -5.42 -5.31 9.50
CA LYS A 67 -5.05 -4.10 10.23
C LYS A 67 -4.65 -2.91 9.34
N PRO A 68 -3.73 -3.06 8.36
CA PRO A 68 -3.40 -1.96 7.44
C PRO A 68 -4.62 -1.43 6.69
N PHE A 69 -5.55 -2.31 6.29
CA PHE A 69 -6.74 -1.91 5.55
C PHE A 69 -7.77 -1.20 6.43
N ALA A 70 -7.99 -1.68 7.66
CA ALA A 70 -8.84 -0.98 8.63
C ALA A 70 -8.27 0.39 9.01
N TYR A 71 -6.93 0.49 9.10
CA TYR A 71 -6.24 1.77 9.31
C TYR A 71 -6.42 2.73 8.13
N ALA A 72 -6.34 2.22 6.90
CA ALA A 72 -6.64 3.01 5.70
C ALA A 72 -8.08 3.55 5.71
N ALA A 73 -9.06 2.68 6.04
CA ALA A 73 -10.46 3.07 6.14
C ALA A 73 -10.69 4.12 7.24
N ALA A 74 -10.09 3.95 8.42
CA ALA A 74 -10.21 4.93 9.51
C ALA A 74 -9.61 6.29 9.13
N LEU A 75 -8.47 6.33 8.44
CA LEU A 75 -7.88 7.56 7.92
C LEU A 75 -8.77 8.23 6.87
N ALA A 76 -9.41 7.45 5.99
CA ALA A 76 -10.34 7.96 5.00
C ALA A 76 -11.62 8.52 5.64
N ASP A 77 -12.16 7.84 6.66
CA ASP A 77 -13.41 8.21 7.32
C ASP A 77 -13.23 9.40 8.29
N ARG A 78 -12.09 9.47 8.99
CA ARG A 78 -11.89 10.38 10.13
C ARG A 78 -10.79 11.42 9.94
N GLY A 79 -9.95 11.25 8.92
CA GLY A 79 -8.79 12.10 8.67
C GLY A 79 -7.59 11.81 9.60
N PHE A 80 -6.43 12.36 9.22
CA PHE A 80 -5.16 12.11 9.90
C PHE A 80 -5.14 12.58 11.36
N GLU A 81 -5.69 13.76 11.64
CA GLU A 81 -5.65 14.37 12.96
C GLU A 81 -6.38 13.49 13.98
N ALA A 82 -7.65 13.14 13.70
CA ALA A 82 -8.46 12.31 14.58
C ALA A 82 -7.85 10.92 14.83
N VAL A 83 -7.33 10.28 13.78
CA VAL A 83 -6.70 8.96 13.92
C VAL A 83 -5.41 9.06 14.72
N SER A 84 -4.56 10.06 14.45
CA SER A 84 -3.30 10.25 15.17
C SER A 84 -3.51 10.56 16.65
N ALA A 85 -4.62 11.21 17.03
CA ALA A 85 -4.97 11.43 18.43
C ALA A 85 -5.26 10.12 19.19
N THR A 86 -5.65 9.06 18.48
CA THR A 86 -6.08 7.78 19.06
C THR A 86 -5.04 6.67 18.90
N VAL A 87 -4.22 6.69 17.85
CA VAL A 87 -3.19 5.67 17.59
C VAL A 87 -1.91 6.31 17.02
N GLY A 88 -0.76 5.89 17.56
CA GLY A 88 0.55 6.33 17.10
C GLY A 88 0.99 5.65 15.79
N VAL A 89 2.27 5.82 15.46
CA VAL A 89 2.91 5.21 14.28
C VAL A 89 4.27 4.57 14.60
N GLU A 90 4.67 4.58 15.86
CA GLU A 90 5.99 4.13 16.28
C GLU A 90 6.05 2.60 16.43
N PRO A 91 7.18 1.96 16.07
CA PRO A 91 7.40 0.56 16.40
C PRO A 91 7.26 0.31 17.91
N SER A 92 6.68 -0.82 18.26
CA SER A 92 6.68 -1.32 19.64
C SER A 92 7.84 -2.30 19.76
N GLY A 93 8.91 -1.95 20.46
CA GLY A 93 10.06 -2.84 20.70
C GLY A 93 9.82 -3.88 21.81
N GLU A 94 8.56 -4.08 22.19
CA GLU A 94 8.16 -5.06 23.18
C GLU A 94 7.38 -6.16 22.47
N ALA A 95 7.67 -7.41 22.87
CA ALA A 95 6.98 -8.59 22.38
C ALA A 95 5.46 -8.36 22.44
N PHE A 96 4.73 -9.09 21.60
CA PHE A 96 3.26 -9.12 21.52
C PHE A 96 2.52 -9.16 22.88
N ASN A 97 3.19 -9.42 24.00
CA ASN A 97 2.64 -9.69 25.33
C ASN A 97 2.60 -8.51 26.31
N GLU A 98 3.23 -7.35 26.04
CA GLU A 98 3.07 -6.15 26.90
C GLU A 98 2.09 -5.12 26.29
N LEU A 99 1.38 -4.41 27.16
CA LEU A 99 0.40 -3.39 26.78
C LEU A 99 1.15 -2.17 26.24
N SER A 100 1.56 -2.25 24.97
CA SER A 100 2.37 -1.25 24.28
C SER A 100 1.59 0.05 24.01
N LEU A 101 1.43 0.84 25.07
CA LEU A 101 0.92 2.22 25.05
C LEU A 101 2.09 3.22 25.13
N GLU A 102 1.91 4.40 24.54
CA GLU A 102 2.82 5.53 24.75
C GLU A 102 2.71 6.05 26.19
N GLY A 103 3.85 6.40 26.81
CA GLY A 103 3.91 6.78 28.23
C GLY A 103 3.08 8.03 28.59
N ASP A 104 3.08 9.05 27.72
CA ASP A 104 2.43 10.33 28.01
C ASP A 104 0.96 10.36 27.54
N THR A 105 0.70 9.85 26.33
CA THR A 105 -0.62 9.94 25.69
C THR A 105 -1.51 8.73 25.98
N CYS A 106 -0.93 7.62 26.49
CA CYS A 106 -1.58 6.33 26.67
C CYS A 106 -2.22 5.76 25.38
N ARG A 107 -1.92 6.31 24.21
CA ARG A 107 -2.41 5.79 22.94
C ARG A 107 -1.57 4.58 22.52
N PRO A 108 -2.14 3.58 21.84
CA PRO A 108 -1.36 2.46 21.30
C PRO A 108 -0.28 2.95 20.34
N ARG A 109 0.90 2.34 20.39
CA ARG A 109 2.07 2.82 19.61
C ARG A 109 1.87 2.83 18.10
N ASN A 110 1.14 1.87 17.54
CA ASN A 110 0.87 1.79 16.10
C ASN A 110 -0.37 0.92 15.80
N PRO A 111 -0.99 1.03 14.61
CA PRO A 111 -2.15 0.23 14.21
C PRO A 111 -1.85 -1.24 13.88
N MET A 112 -0.58 -1.67 13.83
CA MET A 112 -0.21 -3.05 13.46
C MET A 112 -0.21 -4.01 14.66
N ILE A 113 -0.16 -3.49 15.89
CA ILE A 113 -0.38 -4.24 17.13
C ILE A 113 -1.88 -4.34 17.47
N ASN A 114 -2.27 -5.30 18.30
CA ASN A 114 -3.68 -5.54 18.62
C ASN A 114 -4.34 -4.33 19.30
N ALA A 115 -3.65 -3.66 20.22
CA ALA A 115 -4.18 -2.47 20.89
C ALA A 115 -4.51 -1.35 19.89
N GLY A 116 -3.61 -1.08 18.95
CA GLY A 116 -3.86 -0.08 17.91
C GLY A 116 -4.92 -0.53 16.92
N ALA A 117 -4.99 -1.81 16.57
CA ALA A 117 -6.02 -2.35 15.69
C ALA A 117 -7.42 -2.29 16.29
N ILE A 118 -7.58 -2.62 17.57
CA ILE A 118 -8.84 -2.49 18.32
C ILE A 118 -9.27 -1.02 18.39
N ALA A 119 -8.34 -0.12 18.73
CA ALA A 119 -8.61 1.32 18.72
C ALA A 119 -9.00 1.83 17.32
N THR A 120 -8.29 1.36 16.28
CA THR A 120 -8.55 1.70 14.87
C THR A 120 -9.93 1.22 14.42
N HIS A 121 -10.33 0.01 14.80
CA HIS A 121 -11.66 -0.51 14.49
C HIS A 121 -12.76 0.38 15.11
N GLY A 122 -12.56 0.84 16.34
CA GLY A 122 -13.47 1.78 17.00
C GLY A 122 -13.59 3.16 16.32
N LEU A 123 -12.65 3.53 15.44
CA LEU A 123 -12.69 4.79 14.69
C LEU A 123 -13.49 4.69 13.39
N LEU A 124 -13.74 3.47 12.87
CA LEU A 124 -14.43 3.27 11.60
C LEU A 124 -15.79 3.98 11.59
N VAL A 125 -16.13 4.56 10.43
CA VAL A 125 -17.35 5.36 10.18
C VAL A 125 -17.39 6.67 10.98
N GLY A 126 -17.48 6.60 12.30
CA GLY A 126 -17.76 7.76 13.16
C GLY A 126 -17.82 7.40 14.64
N ALA A 127 -17.83 8.43 15.50
CA ALA A 127 -17.87 8.26 16.95
C ALA A 127 -19.16 7.54 17.42
N ASP A 128 -20.29 7.90 16.81
CA ASP A 128 -21.63 7.37 17.15
C ASP A 128 -22.07 6.19 16.28
N ALA A 129 -21.15 5.60 15.51
CA ALA A 129 -21.45 4.48 14.65
C ALA A 129 -21.77 3.21 15.47
N THR A 130 -22.74 2.44 15.01
CA THR A 130 -23.08 1.14 15.58
C THR A 130 -22.00 0.11 15.30
N GLU A 131 -21.96 -0.97 16.08
CA GLU A 131 -21.08 -2.12 15.84
C GLU A 131 -21.27 -2.67 14.42
N GLU A 132 -22.52 -2.92 14.01
CA GLU A 132 -22.87 -3.42 12.67
C GLU A 132 -22.33 -2.50 11.56
N ALA A 133 -22.47 -1.18 11.70
CA ALA A 133 -21.95 -0.24 10.72
C ALA A 133 -20.43 -0.28 10.59
N ARG A 134 -19.69 -0.51 11.69
CA ARG A 134 -18.22 -0.64 11.66
C ARG A 134 -17.78 -1.95 11.01
N VAL A 135 -18.46 -3.04 11.31
CA VAL A 135 -18.23 -4.36 10.68
C VAL A 135 -18.49 -4.28 9.18
N ASP A 136 -19.63 -3.72 8.78
CA ASP A 136 -19.98 -3.54 7.37
C ASP A 136 -19.00 -2.60 6.66
N ARG A 137 -18.56 -1.53 7.32
CA ARG A 137 -17.53 -0.64 6.76
C ARG A 137 -16.22 -1.38 6.50
N ALA A 138 -15.73 -2.17 7.45
CA ALA A 138 -14.52 -2.96 7.27
C ALA A 138 -14.67 -3.96 6.12
N ARG A 139 -15.75 -4.77 6.13
CA ARG A 139 -16.01 -5.79 5.10
C ARG A 139 -16.17 -5.18 3.71
N SER A 140 -16.96 -4.11 3.58
CA SER A 140 -17.19 -3.42 2.30
C SER A 140 -15.91 -2.80 1.78
N PHE A 141 -15.13 -2.13 2.63
CA PHE A 141 -13.85 -1.55 2.22
C PHE A 141 -12.85 -2.61 1.75
N PHE A 142 -12.75 -3.75 2.46
CA PHE A 142 -11.89 -4.87 2.03
C PHE A 142 -12.38 -5.46 0.71
N SER A 143 -13.71 -5.55 0.52
CA SER A 143 -14.32 -6.01 -0.73
C SER A 143 -14.01 -5.09 -1.90
N THR A 144 -14.08 -3.78 -1.70
CA THR A 144 -13.68 -2.78 -2.71
C THR A 144 -12.22 -2.97 -3.11
N LEU A 145 -11.31 -3.13 -2.14
CA LEU A 145 -9.88 -3.34 -2.42
C LEU A 145 -9.58 -4.68 -3.12
N ALA A 146 -10.36 -5.73 -2.83
CA ALA A 146 -10.19 -7.04 -3.45
C ALA A 146 -10.84 -7.12 -4.85
N GLY A 147 -11.72 -6.18 -5.19
CA GLY A 147 -12.49 -6.20 -6.43
C GLY A 147 -13.60 -7.26 -6.47
N ARG A 148 -13.98 -7.81 -5.31
CA ARG A 148 -15.08 -8.78 -5.16
C ARG A 148 -15.71 -8.70 -3.78
N GLU A 149 -16.91 -9.23 -3.63
CA GLU A 149 -17.54 -9.33 -2.31
C GLU A 149 -16.80 -10.35 -1.43
N LEU A 150 -16.32 -9.88 -0.27
CA LEU A 150 -15.74 -10.71 0.79
C LEU A 150 -16.78 -10.99 1.88
N ARG A 151 -16.58 -12.13 2.56
CA ARG A 151 -17.48 -12.67 3.58
C ARG A 151 -16.72 -13.01 4.85
N ILE A 152 -17.43 -12.96 5.98
CA ILE A 152 -16.88 -13.31 7.29
C ILE A 152 -16.96 -14.83 7.45
N GLY A 153 -15.86 -15.46 7.83
CA GLY A 153 -15.80 -16.85 8.24
C GLY A 153 -16.39 -17.02 9.64
N GLU A 154 -17.69 -17.32 9.72
CA GLU A 154 -18.43 -17.41 10.98
C GLU A 154 -17.90 -18.48 11.95
N GLU A 155 -17.30 -19.57 11.44
CA GLU A 155 -16.68 -20.61 12.27
C GLU A 155 -15.42 -20.08 12.97
N VAL A 156 -14.51 -19.46 12.21
CA VAL A 156 -13.31 -18.81 12.77
C VAL A 156 -13.68 -17.72 13.76
N TYR A 157 -14.66 -16.87 13.42
CA TYR A 157 -15.13 -15.81 14.31
C TYR A 157 -15.62 -16.35 15.66
N ARG A 158 -16.43 -17.43 15.67
CA ARG A 158 -16.95 -18.04 16.90
C ARG A 158 -15.83 -18.59 17.78
N SER A 159 -14.86 -19.28 17.19
CA SER A 159 -13.74 -19.84 17.95
C SER A 159 -12.80 -18.76 18.49
N GLU A 160 -12.56 -17.68 17.73
CA GLU A 160 -11.75 -16.54 18.18
C GLU A 160 -12.44 -15.76 19.32
N ILE A 161 -13.75 -15.49 19.21
CA ILE A 161 -14.46 -14.70 20.22
C ILE A 161 -14.56 -15.43 21.56
N ASP A 162 -14.71 -16.77 21.54
CA ASP A 162 -14.74 -17.62 22.73
C ASP A 162 -13.40 -17.63 23.50
N SER A 163 -12.30 -17.23 22.86
CA SER A 163 -10.95 -17.16 23.45
C SER A 163 -10.37 -15.73 23.51
N ALA A 164 -11.22 -14.70 23.34
CA ALA A 164 -10.80 -13.32 23.16
C ALA A 164 -10.38 -12.56 24.46
N ASP A 165 -10.14 -13.25 25.58
CA ASP A 165 -9.82 -12.63 26.88
C ASP A 165 -8.71 -11.59 26.81
N ARG A 166 -7.64 -11.86 26.06
CA ARG A 166 -6.52 -10.91 25.89
C ARG A 166 -6.97 -9.65 25.14
N ASN A 167 -7.74 -9.78 24.08
CA ASN A 167 -8.24 -8.63 23.31
C ASN A 167 -9.26 -7.83 24.15
N LEU A 168 -10.08 -8.50 24.97
CA LEU A 168 -10.98 -7.86 25.92
C LEU A 168 -10.20 -7.09 27.00
N ALA A 169 -9.15 -7.67 27.58
CA ALA A 169 -8.29 -6.98 28.54
C ALA A 169 -7.67 -5.70 27.94
N ILE A 170 -7.16 -5.79 26.70
CA ILE A 170 -6.67 -4.64 25.95
C ILE A 170 -7.77 -3.59 25.79
N ALA A 171 -8.95 -3.97 25.31
CA ALA A 171 -10.05 -3.05 25.07
C ALA A 171 -10.55 -2.37 26.37
N HIS A 172 -10.64 -3.10 27.48
CA HIS A 172 -10.95 -2.52 28.79
C HIS A 172 -9.92 -1.50 29.23
N MET A 173 -8.63 -1.77 29.01
CA MET A 173 -7.57 -0.83 29.29
C MET A 173 -7.66 0.42 28.41
N LEU A 174 -7.86 0.26 27.10
CA LEU A 174 -8.05 1.39 26.18
C LEU A 174 -9.23 2.27 26.60
N ARG A 175 -10.33 1.66 27.08
CA ARG A 175 -11.48 2.38 27.62
C ARG A 175 -11.13 3.12 28.91
N ASN A 176 -10.36 2.50 29.81
CA ASN A 176 -9.91 3.15 31.05
C ASN A 176 -9.08 4.42 30.77
N TYR A 177 -8.28 4.43 29.70
CA TYR A 177 -7.52 5.60 29.24
C TYR A 177 -8.32 6.55 28.34
N GLY A 178 -9.60 6.28 28.08
CA GLY A 178 -10.45 7.13 27.22
C GLY A 178 -10.09 7.08 25.73
N ILE A 179 -9.30 6.10 25.29
CA ILE A 179 -8.93 5.92 23.87
C ILE A 179 -10.11 5.40 23.05
N ILE A 180 -10.91 4.49 23.65
CA ILE A 180 -12.17 4.04 23.07
C ILE A 180 -13.34 4.42 23.99
N THR A 181 -14.45 4.84 23.39
CA THR A 181 -15.68 5.25 24.11
C THR A 181 -16.76 4.18 24.11
N ALA A 182 -16.80 3.34 23.08
CA ALA A 182 -17.73 2.23 22.94
C ALA A 182 -17.47 1.11 23.97
N THR A 183 -18.40 0.16 24.08
CA THR A 183 -18.23 -0.97 25.00
C THR A 183 -17.08 -1.86 24.51
N PRO A 184 -16.15 -2.30 25.38
CA PRO A 184 -15.02 -3.15 24.99
C PRO A 184 -15.44 -4.42 24.24
N HIS A 185 -16.54 -5.06 24.66
CA HIS A 185 -17.09 -6.24 23.99
C HIS A 185 -17.54 -5.95 22.56
N GLU A 186 -18.25 -4.84 22.30
CA GLU A 186 -18.71 -4.45 20.95
C GLU A 186 -17.52 -4.22 20.00
N ILE A 187 -16.47 -3.55 20.49
CA ILE A 187 -15.27 -3.30 19.67
C ILE A 187 -14.50 -4.60 19.39
N VAL A 188 -14.37 -5.45 20.40
CA VAL A 188 -13.67 -6.74 20.23
C VAL A 188 -14.46 -7.68 19.32
N ASP A 189 -15.80 -7.68 19.39
CA ASP A 189 -16.64 -8.42 18.43
C ASP A 189 -16.34 -7.97 17.00
N GLY A 190 -16.46 -6.66 16.74
CA GLY A 190 -16.22 -6.10 15.41
C GLY A 190 -14.79 -6.33 14.90
N TYR A 191 -13.78 -6.19 15.77
CA TYR A 191 -12.39 -6.49 15.43
C TYR A 191 -12.17 -7.98 15.13
N THR A 192 -12.85 -8.88 15.85
CA THR A 192 -12.77 -10.33 15.62
C THR A 192 -13.43 -10.70 14.28
N ARG A 193 -14.58 -10.10 13.96
CA ARG A 193 -15.23 -10.22 12.65
C ARG A 193 -14.34 -9.71 11.52
N GLN A 194 -13.66 -8.58 11.73
CA GLN A 194 -12.66 -8.04 10.80
C GLN A 194 -11.52 -9.03 10.52
N CYS A 195 -10.97 -9.68 11.56
CA CYS A 195 -9.92 -10.69 11.41
C CYS A 195 -10.42 -11.97 10.73
N SER A 196 -11.72 -12.24 10.83
CA SER A 196 -12.35 -13.44 10.28
C SER A 196 -12.81 -13.30 8.82
N VAL A 197 -12.56 -12.16 8.16
CA VAL A 197 -12.86 -12.00 6.73
C VAL A 197 -12.04 -12.99 5.91
N LEU A 198 -12.71 -13.74 5.02
CA LEU A 198 -12.08 -14.75 4.16
C LEU A 198 -11.49 -14.11 2.91
N VAL A 199 -10.23 -14.44 2.62
CA VAL A 199 -9.47 -13.97 1.47
C VAL A 199 -8.64 -15.11 0.87
N THR A 200 -8.23 -14.95 -0.38
CA THR A 200 -7.24 -15.78 -1.06
C THR A 200 -5.92 -15.02 -1.20
N ALA A 201 -4.85 -15.70 -1.64
CA ALA A 201 -3.61 -15.02 -2.00
C ALA A 201 -3.85 -13.97 -3.11
N ARG A 202 -4.71 -14.25 -4.10
CA ARG A 202 -5.05 -13.31 -5.18
C ARG A 202 -5.70 -12.05 -4.65
N ASP A 203 -6.61 -12.18 -3.68
CA ASP A 203 -7.28 -11.03 -3.07
C ASP A 203 -6.28 -10.13 -2.36
N LEU A 204 -5.41 -10.71 -1.53
CA LEU A 204 -4.39 -9.94 -0.82
C LEU A 204 -3.42 -9.24 -1.78
N ALA A 205 -3.01 -9.90 -2.87
CA ALA A 205 -2.16 -9.27 -3.88
C ALA A 205 -2.88 -8.07 -4.54
N MET A 206 -4.17 -8.18 -4.89
CA MET A 206 -4.97 -7.07 -5.43
C MET A 206 -5.15 -5.93 -4.41
N MET A 207 -5.50 -6.26 -3.17
CA MET A 207 -5.66 -5.28 -2.08
C MET A 207 -4.34 -4.54 -1.81
N GLY A 208 -3.22 -5.27 -1.83
CA GLY A 208 -1.89 -4.69 -1.72
C GLY A 208 -1.54 -3.78 -2.91
N ALA A 209 -1.91 -4.18 -4.12
CA ALA A 209 -1.68 -3.39 -5.33
C ALA A 209 -2.45 -2.07 -5.33
N CYS A 210 -3.64 -2.02 -4.71
CA CYS A 210 -4.36 -0.76 -4.46
C CYS A 210 -3.53 0.22 -3.63
N LEU A 211 -2.88 -0.25 -2.56
CA LEU A 211 -1.99 0.58 -1.73
C LEU A 211 -0.75 1.00 -2.52
N SER A 212 -0.11 0.05 -3.23
CA SER A 212 1.06 0.32 -4.07
C SER A 212 0.78 1.32 -5.19
N ASN A 213 -0.45 1.34 -5.72
CA ASN A 213 -0.92 2.28 -6.75
C ASN A 213 -1.43 3.61 -6.16
N GLY A 214 -1.00 3.97 -4.95
CA GLY A 214 -1.36 5.24 -4.31
C GLY A 214 -2.86 5.38 -4.02
N GLY A 215 -3.53 4.26 -3.71
CA GLY A 215 -4.94 4.22 -3.34
C GLY A 215 -5.91 4.07 -4.51
N ILE A 216 -5.43 3.83 -5.74
CA ILE A 216 -6.25 3.58 -6.92
C ILE A 216 -6.34 2.07 -7.17
N HIS A 217 -7.56 1.56 -7.35
CA HIS A 217 -7.76 0.16 -7.69
C HIS A 217 -7.21 -0.14 -9.10
N PRO A 218 -6.27 -1.09 -9.27
CA PRO A 218 -5.57 -1.31 -10.53
C PRO A 218 -6.47 -1.65 -11.74
N THR A 219 -7.59 -2.35 -11.52
CA THR A 219 -8.49 -2.80 -12.59
C THR A 219 -9.72 -1.92 -12.80
N THR A 220 -10.30 -1.35 -11.74
CA THR A 220 -11.49 -0.50 -11.85
C THR A 220 -11.13 0.98 -12.04
N HIS A 221 -9.87 1.35 -11.78
CA HIS A 221 -9.35 2.71 -11.79
C HIS A 221 -10.04 3.66 -10.79
N GLU A 222 -10.83 3.12 -9.87
CA GLU A 222 -11.47 3.87 -8.80
C GLU A 222 -10.44 4.31 -7.75
N ARG A 223 -10.52 5.55 -7.29
CA ARG A 223 -9.77 6.01 -6.12
C ARG A 223 -10.46 5.51 -4.86
N VAL A 224 -9.91 4.45 -4.26
CA VAL A 224 -10.41 3.87 -3.01
C VAL A 224 -9.99 4.70 -1.80
N VAL A 225 -8.75 5.21 -1.80
CA VAL A 225 -8.25 6.15 -0.78
C VAL A 225 -7.33 7.20 -1.42
N ASP A 226 -7.11 8.30 -0.70
CA ASP A 226 -6.13 9.30 -1.10
C ASP A 226 -4.70 8.75 -1.08
N ARG A 227 -3.87 9.26 -2.00
CA ARG A 227 -2.44 8.88 -2.08
C ARG A 227 -1.70 9.08 -0.76
N ARG A 228 -2.07 10.12 0.01
CA ARG A 228 -1.48 10.37 1.34
C ARG A 228 -1.82 9.26 2.34
N VAL A 229 -3.03 8.70 2.29
CA VAL A 229 -3.47 7.59 3.15
C VAL A 229 -2.71 6.31 2.78
N ALA A 230 -2.65 5.97 1.48
CA ALA A 230 -1.89 4.81 1.02
C ALA A 230 -0.41 4.89 1.45
N ARG A 231 0.23 6.06 1.27
CA ARG A 231 1.60 6.30 1.74
C ARG A 231 1.75 6.10 3.24
N GLN A 232 0.82 6.64 4.03
CA GLN A 232 0.83 6.51 5.49
C GLN A 232 0.75 5.05 5.92
N VAL A 233 -0.18 4.28 5.34
CA VAL A 233 -0.38 2.86 5.65
C VAL A 233 0.87 2.05 5.31
N MET A 234 1.43 2.22 4.11
CA MET A 234 2.66 1.51 3.71
C MET A 234 3.87 1.90 4.58
N SER A 235 3.97 3.16 5.01
CA SER A 235 5.05 3.60 5.90
C SER A 235 4.97 2.90 7.26
N VAL A 236 3.77 2.79 7.82
CA VAL A 236 3.56 2.06 9.08
C VAL A 236 3.75 0.55 8.90
N MET A 237 3.37 -0.02 7.75
CA MET A 237 3.67 -1.42 7.45
C MET A 237 5.19 -1.67 7.39
N ALA A 238 5.95 -0.75 6.78
CA ALA A 238 7.42 -0.86 6.71
C ALA A 238 8.08 -0.85 8.09
N GLY A 239 7.61 0.01 9.00
CA GLY A 239 8.19 0.14 10.35
C GLY A 239 7.65 -0.84 11.39
N CYS A 240 6.42 -1.33 11.24
CA CYS A 240 5.69 -2.02 12.32
C CYS A 240 5.02 -3.34 11.89
N GLY A 241 4.99 -3.66 10.59
CA GLY A 241 4.16 -4.74 10.06
C GLY A 241 4.67 -6.16 10.36
N MET A 242 5.99 -6.29 10.54
CA MET A 242 6.68 -7.53 10.88
C MET A 242 7.11 -7.59 12.36
N TYR A 243 6.42 -6.81 13.22
CA TYR A 243 6.63 -6.77 14.67
C TYR A 243 8.11 -6.52 15.04
N ASP A 244 8.66 -7.30 15.98
CA ASP A 244 10.06 -7.19 16.43
C ASP A 244 11.08 -7.43 15.30
N GLY A 245 10.66 -8.09 14.21
CA GLY A 245 11.47 -8.35 13.02
C GLY A 245 11.46 -7.23 11.98
N ALA A 246 10.74 -6.11 12.19
CA ALA A 246 10.57 -5.08 11.17
C ALA A 246 11.89 -4.45 10.66
N GLY A 247 12.86 -4.24 11.55
CA GLY A 247 14.17 -3.71 11.17
C GLY A 247 15.00 -4.67 10.31
N GLU A 248 15.03 -5.95 10.68
CA GLU A 248 15.68 -7.00 9.89
C GLU A 248 14.97 -7.17 8.54
N TRP A 249 13.64 -7.18 8.55
CA TRP A 249 12.81 -7.29 7.35
C TRP A 249 13.06 -6.16 6.36
N LEU A 250 13.11 -4.91 6.83
CA LEU A 250 13.37 -3.76 5.98
C LEU A 250 14.76 -3.79 5.32
N THR A 251 15.73 -4.46 5.97
CA THR A 251 17.11 -4.57 5.46
C THR A 251 17.31 -5.77 4.54
N THR A 252 16.62 -6.88 4.81
CA THR A 252 16.82 -8.16 4.10
C THR A 252 15.81 -8.43 3.00
N VAL A 253 14.62 -7.83 3.09
CA VAL A 253 13.53 -7.97 2.11
C VAL A 253 13.12 -6.61 1.56
N GLY A 254 12.94 -5.62 2.43
CA GLY A 254 12.63 -4.26 2.01
C GLY A 254 11.25 -4.05 1.40
N ILE A 255 10.32 -4.98 1.51
CA ILE A 255 8.94 -4.83 1.00
C ILE A 255 8.02 -4.55 2.19
N PRO A 256 7.35 -3.39 2.32
CA PRO A 256 6.37 -3.16 3.37
C PRO A 256 5.36 -4.31 3.44
N ALA A 257 5.24 -4.96 4.61
CA ALA A 257 4.53 -6.24 4.72
C ALA A 257 3.70 -6.38 6.00
N LYS A 258 2.80 -7.35 6.03
CA LYS A 258 2.05 -7.76 7.22
C LYS A 258 1.75 -9.26 7.17
N SER A 259 2.18 -9.98 8.20
CA SER A 259 1.81 -11.39 8.40
C SER A 259 0.48 -11.56 9.17
N GLY A 260 -0.20 -12.68 8.93
CA GLY A 260 -1.34 -13.18 9.68
C GLY A 260 -1.15 -14.65 10.10
N VAL A 261 -1.62 -15.00 11.30
CA VAL A 261 -1.45 -16.32 11.91
C VAL A 261 -2.16 -17.46 11.17
N ALA A 262 -3.03 -17.16 10.21
CA ALA A 262 -3.57 -18.15 9.28
C ALA A 262 -2.56 -18.60 8.20
N GLY A 263 -1.34 -18.05 8.18
CA GLY A 263 -0.31 -18.35 7.19
C GLY A 263 -0.24 -17.39 6.01
N GLY A 264 -1.05 -16.33 6.02
CA GLY A 264 -0.99 -15.28 5.02
C GLY A 264 0.15 -14.30 5.29
N LEU A 265 0.78 -13.81 4.22
CA LEU A 265 1.75 -12.73 4.26
C LEU A 265 1.50 -11.76 3.11
N LEU A 266 1.06 -10.55 3.44
CA LEU A 266 0.87 -9.45 2.49
C LEU A 266 2.17 -8.66 2.34
N GLY A 267 2.47 -8.22 1.12
CA GLY A 267 3.48 -7.21 0.84
C GLY A 267 3.03 -6.19 -0.20
N THR A 268 3.52 -4.97 -0.08
CA THR A 268 3.17 -3.85 -0.97
C THR A 268 4.43 -3.10 -1.37
N LEU A 269 4.81 -3.17 -2.63
CA LEU A 269 5.96 -2.43 -3.18
C LEU A 269 5.46 -1.17 -3.91
N PRO A 270 5.68 0.04 -3.37
CA PRO A 270 5.12 1.28 -3.90
C PRO A 270 5.43 1.49 -5.39
N GLY A 271 4.41 1.81 -6.18
CA GLY A 271 4.53 2.06 -7.61
C GLY A 271 4.72 0.81 -8.48
N GLN A 272 4.87 -0.38 -7.90
CA GLN A 272 5.18 -1.60 -8.66
C GLN A 272 4.09 -2.66 -8.57
N CYS A 273 3.85 -3.22 -7.37
CA CYS A 273 2.92 -4.33 -7.20
C CYS A 273 2.47 -4.55 -5.75
N GLY A 274 1.37 -5.28 -5.59
CA GLY A 274 1.03 -6.00 -4.36
C GLY A 274 1.41 -7.48 -4.50
N ILE A 275 1.86 -8.08 -3.41
CA ILE A 275 2.32 -9.47 -3.36
C ILE A 275 1.62 -10.13 -2.18
N ALA A 276 1.24 -11.39 -2.33
CA ALA A 276 0.77 -12.19 -1.22
C ALA A 276 1.28 -13.61 -1.31
N VAL A 277 1.60 -14.17 -0.15
CA VAL A 277 1.90 -15.59 0.02
C VAL A 277 0.93 -16.18 1.03
N PHE A 278 0.48 -17.40 0.78
CA PHE A 278 -0.26 -18.18 1.74
C PHE A 278 0.49 -19.49 1.97
N SER A 279 0.87 -19.76 3.22
CA SER A 279 1.45 -21.01 3.68
C SER A 279 1.22 -21.13 5.20
N PRO A 280 0.40 -22.10 5.67
CA PRO A 280 -0.08 -22.15 7.07
C PRO A 280 0.98 -22.23 8.17
N ARG A 281 2.12 -22.89 7.93
CA ARG A 281 3.15 -23.08 8.98
C ARG A 281 3.84 -21.75 9.33
N LEU A 282 3.90 -21.49 10.63
CA LEU A 282 4.48 -20.28 11.22
C LEU A 282 5.81 -20.57 11.91
N ASP A 283 6.71 -19.60 11.88
CA ASP A 283 7.93 -19.56 12.69
C ASP A 283 7.63 -19.19 14.16
N GLU A 284 8.68 -19.12 14.99
CA GLU A 284 8.58 -18.74 16.39
C GLU A 284 8.07 -17.30 16.64
N HIS A 285 8.09 -16.45 15.60
CA HIS A 285 7.61 -15.07 15.63
C HIS A 285 6.16 -14.95 15.09
N GLY A 286 5.53 -16.07 14.70
CA GLY A 286 4.17 -16.09 14.16
C GLY A 286 4.08 -15.65 12.70
N ASN A 287 5.17 -15.70 11.95
CA ASN A 287 5.20 -15.41 10.51
C ASN A 287 5.20 -16.68 9.68
N SER A 288 4.55 -16.66 8.51
CA SER A 288 4.59 -17.79 7.58
C SER A 288 6.02 -18.11 7.14
N VAL A 289 6.50 -19.34 7.40
CA VAL A 289 7.89 -19.76 7.12
C VAL A 289 8.22 -19.63 5.63
N ARG A 290 7.43 -20.31 4.78
CA ARG A 290 7.57 -20.24 3.32
C ARG A 290 7.22 -18.85 2.80
N GLY A 291 6.31 -18.14 3.45
CA GLY A 291 6.01 -16.73 3.15
C GLY A 291 7.26 -15.85 3.23
N VAL A 292 7.93 -15.85 4.37
CA VAL A 292 9.17 -15.08 4.58
C VAL A 292 10.24 -15.48 3.56
N ALA A 293 10.42 -16.77 3.31
CA ALA A 293 11.41 -17.26 2.35
C ALA A 293 11.10 -16.82 0.90
N ALA A 294 9.84 -16.87 0.48
CA ALA A 294 9.40 -16.42 -0.84
C ALA A 294 9.65 -14.91 -1.04
N PHE A 295 9.34 -14.10 -0.03
CA PHE A 295 9.61 -12.65 -0.08
C PHE A 295 11.10 -12.33 -0.13
N ARG A 296 11.95 -13.07 0.58
CA ARG A 296 13.42 -12.97 0.46
C ARG A 296 13.89 -13.29 -0.95
N ARG A 297 13.35 -14.34 -1.58
CA ARG A 297 13.65 -14.67 -2.98
C ARG A 297 13.22 -13.57 -3.95
N LEU A 298 12.00 -13.07 -3.84
CA LEU A 298 11.50 -11.96 -4.66
C LEU A 298 12.40 -10.72 -4.55
N SER A 299 12.81 -10.37 -3.34
CA SER A 299 13.74 -9.24 -3.12
C SER A 299 15.10 -9.49 -3.77
N ASN A 300 15.73 -10.65 -3.51
CA ASN A 300 17.09 -10.96 -3.99
C ASN A 300 17.18 -11.21 -5.50
N ASP A 301 16.23 -11.96 -6.07
CA ASP A 301 16.29 -12.38 -7.47
C ASP A 301 15.85 -11.25 -8.41
N MET A 302 14.87 -10.45 -7.98
CA MET A 302 14.18 -9.45 -8.81
C MET A 302 14.43 -8.01 -8.38
N ASN A 303 15.27 -7.79 -7.36
CA ASN A 303 15.58 -6.50 -6.79
C ASN A 303 14.34 -5.73 -6.28
N MET A 304 13.33 -6.47 -5.81
CA MET A 304 12.08 -5.91 -5.29
C MET A 304 12.29 -5.36 -3.88
N HIS A 305 12.88 -4.17 -3.78
CA HIS A 305 13.25 -3.55 -2.51
C HIS A 305 12.86 -2.07 -2.47
N LEU A 306 12.22 -1.62 -1.38
CA LEU A 306 11.70 -0.24 -1.27
C LEU A 306 12.76 0.84 -1.46
N VAL A 307 13.97 0.63 -0.95
CA VAL A 307 15.08 1.59 -1.09
C VAL A 307 15.94 1.37 -2.32
N ASP A 308 15.71 0.29 -3.08
CA ASP A 308 16.43 0.04 -4.33
C ASP A 308 15.60 0.60 -5.51
N ALA A 309 15.47 1.93 -5.50
CA ALA A 309 14.75 2.65 -6.54
C ALA A 309 15.72 3.02 -7.67
N GLU A 310 15.47 2.52 -8.88
CA GLU A 310 16.21 2.95 -10.06
C GLU A 310 16.00 4.45 -10.33
N PRO A 311 17.04 5.20 -10.73
CA PRO A 311 16.92 6.62 -11.02
C PRO A 311 16.06 6.86 -12.28
N TYR A 312 14.88 7.45 -12.12
CA TYR A 312 13.98 7.82 -13.23
C TYR A 312 14.38 9.10 -14.00
N GLY A 313 15.33 9.89 -13.47
CA GLY A 313 15.54 11.28 -13.91
C GLY A 313 16.03 11.45 -15.35
N THR A 314 16.86 10.55 -15.86
CA THR A 314 17.56 10.75 -17.14
C THR A 314 16.74 10.41 -18.38
N THR A 315 15.52 9.87 -18.23
CA THR A 315 14.72 9.36 -19.36
C THR A 315 13.51 10.20 -19.70
N VAL A 316 13.20 11.24 -18.92
CA VAL A 316 11.99 12.07 -19.13
C VAL A 316 12.13 13.08 -20.25
N LEU A 317 13.33 13.60 -20.50
CA LEU A 317 13.61 14.43 -21.66
C LEU A 317 14.11 13.51 -22.77
N ARG A 318 13.27 13.29 -23.77
CA ARG A 318 13.53 12.39 -24.90
C ARG A 318 14.54 13.01 -25.86
N ASP A 319 14.34 14.28 -26.20
CA ASP A 319 15.16 15.03 -27.13
C ASP A 319 14.96 16.54 -26.94
N VAL A 320 15.93 17.33 -27.39
CA VAL A 320 15.80 18.80 -27.53
C VAL A 320 16.11 19.14 -28.98
N VAL A 321 15.06 19.46 -29.74
CA VAL A 321 15.16 19.71 -31.19
C VAL A 321 15.18 21.22 -31.43
N VAL A 322 16.28 21.72 -31.98
CA VAL A 322 16.43 23.13 -32.36
C VAL A 322 16.23 23.28 -33.85
N ALA A 323 15.27 24.11 -34.27
CA ALA A 323 14.96 24.40 -35.66
C ALA A 323 14.68 25.90 -35.85
N GLU A 324 15.56 26.60 -36.57
CA GLU A 324 15.53 28.04 -36.85
C GLU A 324 15.13 28.89 -35.63
N ASP A 325 13.84 29.19 -35.49
CA ASP A 325 13.28 30.07 -34.45
C ASP A 325 12.61 29.32 -33.28
N THR A 326 12.76 27.99 -33.22
CA THR A 326 12.06 27.13 -32.27
C THR A 326 12.96 26.10 -31.60
N THR A 327 12.88 26.00 -30.27
CA THR A 327 13.48 24.93 -29.47
C THR A 327 12.37 24.06 -28.90
N THR A 328 12.37 22.77 -29.21
CA THR A 328 11.34 21.82 -28.77
C THR A 328 11.89 20.82 -27.77
N PHE A 329 11.36 20.86 -26.55
CA PHE A 329 11.63 19.89 -25.49
C PHE A 329 10.62 18.75 -25.62
N GLN A 330 11.08 17.59 -26.07
CA GLN A 330 10.26 16.38 -26.15
C GLN A 330 10.31 15.64 -24.82
N ILE A 331 9.17 15.56 -24.15
CA ILE A 331 9.03 15.07 -22.78
C ILE A 331 8.21 13.77 -22.80
N GLN A 332 8.60 12.80 -21.98
CA GLN A 332 7.97 11.50 -21.93
C GLN A 332 7.94 10.86 -20.53
N GLY A 333 7.09 9.83 -20.38
CA GLY A 333 7.04 8.99 -19.18
C GLY A 333 6.16 9.58 -18.07
N VAL A 334 6.56 9.38 -16.82
CA VAL A 334 5.87 9.92 -15.64
C VAL A 334 6.65 11.09 -15.08
N ILE A 335 6.05 12.28 -15.06
CA ILE A 335 6.73 13.50 -14.63
C ILE A 335 6.54 13.72 -13.12
N GLN A 336 7.58 13.35 -12.38
CA GLN A 336 7.70 13.55 -10.94
C GLN A 336 8.69 14.67 -10.62
N PHE A 337 9.10 14.81 -9.36
CA PHE A 337 10.07 15.82 -8.93
C PHE A 337 11.38 15.76 -9.73
N SER A 338 12.04 14.60 -9.77
CA SER A 338 13.34 14.44 -10.45
C SER A 338 13.23 14.69 -11.95
N GLY A 339 12.16 14.20 -12.58
CA GLY A 339 11.93 14.44 -14.00
C GLY A 339 11.66 15.92 -14.30
N ALA A 340 10.83 16.58 -13.49
CA ALA A 340 10.58 18.01 -13.65
C ALA A 340 11.82 18.86 -13.35
N GLU A 341 12.63 18.48 -12.36
CA GLU A 341 13.90 19.13 -12.07
C GLU A 341 14.87 19.01 -13.25
N TYR A 342 15.00 17.82 -13.85
CA TYR A 342 15.81 17.63 -15.05
C TYR A 342 15.32 18.47 -16.24
N ILE A 343 14.00 18.58 -16.43
CA ILE A 343 13.42 19.46 -17.45
C ILE A 343 13.78 20.93 -17.17
N LEU A 344 13.71 21.36 -15.91
CA LEU A 344 14.06 22.72 -15.52
C LEU A 344 15.56 23.01 -15.69
N ASP A 345 16.43 22.07 -15.36
CA ASP A 345 17.88 22.16 -15.59
C ASP A 345 18.22 22.26 -17.08
N ALA A 346 17.53 21.47 -17.92
CA ALA A 346 17.66 21.55 -19.36
C ALA A 346 17.16 22.89 -19.95
N LEU A 347 16.13 23.49 -19.34
CA LEU A 347 15.65 24.83 -19.70
C LEU A 347 16.60 25.94 -19.24
N ASP A 348 17.23 25.78 -18.07
CA ASP A 348 18.22 26.75 -17.54
C ASP A 348 19.53 26.70 -18.34
N SER A 349 19.89 25.51 -18.83
CA SER A 349 21.06 25.27 -19.68
C SER A 349 20.79 25.53 -21.18
N ASP A 350 19.57 25.96 -21.53
CA ASP A 350 19.19 26.28 -22.90
C ASP A 350 19.80 27.62 -23.34
N ASP A 351 20.99 27.55 -23.95
CA ASP A 351 21.68 28.70 -24.55
C ASP A 351 21.12 29.09 -25.93
N THR A 352 19.93 28.60 -26.33
CA THR A 352 19.33 28.94 -27.62
C THR A 352 18.64 30.30 -27.58
N ASP A 353 18.91 31.15 -28.58
CA ASP A 353 18.20 32.43 -28.80
C ASP A 353 16.83 32.25 -29.47
N SER A 354 16.28 31.03 -29.47
CA SER A 354 15.03 30.73 -30.18
C SER A 354 13.86 31.51 -29.55
N PRO A 355 13.13 32.33 -30.32
CA PRO A 355 12.01 33.11 -29.80
C PRO A 355 10.81 32.25 -29.40
N THR A 356 10.75 30.98 -29.81
CA THR A 356 9.69 30.04 -29.44
C THR A 356 10.28 28.81 -28.74
N VAL A 357 9.70 28.45 -27.61
CA VAL A 357 9.99 27.19 -26.89
C VAL A 357 8.74 26.34 -26.88
N VAL A 358 8.85 25.10 -27.36
CA VAL A 358 7.78 24.13 -27.43
C VAL A 358 8.00 23.06 -26.37
N PHE A 359 6.98 22.78 -25.59
CA PHE A 359 6.90 21.65 -24.69
C PHE A 359 6.04 20.59 -25.35
N ASP A 360 6.67 19.55 -25.89
CA ASP A 360 5.97 18.40 -26.47
C ASP A 360 5.81 17.33 -25.40
N VAL A 361 4.60 17.21 -24.86
CA VAL A 361 4.25 16.26 -23.80
C VAL A 361 3.46 15.07 -24.35
N SER A 362 3.48 14.83 -25.66
CA SER A 362 2.81 13.69 -26.29
C SER A 362 3.31 12.32 -25.80
N GLY A 363 4.53 12.25 -25.27
CA GLY A 363 5.05 11.04 -24.64
C GLY A 363 4.73 10.92 -23.16
N VAL A 364 4.06 11.91 -22.55
CA VAL A 364 3.81 11.96 -21.10
C VAL A 364 2.54 11.19 -20.76
N SER A 365 2.71 10.19 -19.91
CA SER A 365 1.60 9.40 -19.39
C SER A 365 0.90 10.05 -18.19
N HIS A 366 1.64 10.79 -17.35
CA HIS A 366 1.09 11.41 -16.14
C HIS A 366 2.04 12.47 -15.55
N PHE A 367 1.47 13.58 -15.06
CA PHE A 367 2.15 14.52 -14.18
C PHE A 367 1.70 14.35 -12.72
N SER A 368 2.67 14.20 -11.81
CA SER A 368 2.39 14.40 -10.39
C SER A 368 2.08 15.86 -10.08
N ASP A 369 1.41 16.17 -8.96
CA ASP A 369 1.15 17.55 -8.53
C ASP A 369 2.43 18.40 -8.44
N VAL A 370 3.55 17.79 -8.04
CA VAL A 370 4.85 18.47 -7.96
C VAL A 370 5.42 18.69 -9.36
N GLY A 371 5.48 17.63 -10.18
CA GLY A 371 6.00 17.72 -11.54
C GLY A 371 5.23 18.73 -12.39
N ARG A 372 3.90 18.71 -12.30
CA ARG A 372 3.01 19.70 -12.90
C ARG A 372 3.37 21.13 -12.50
N ARG A 373 3.42 21.41 -11.19
CA ARG A 373 3.72 22.76 -10.68
C ARG A 373 5.09 23.25 -11.14
N MET A 374 6.10 22.37 -11.13
CA MET A 374 7.46 22.70 -11.55
C MET A 374 7.54 22.99 -13.06
N VAL A 375 6.93 22.16 -13.90
CA VAL A 375 6.94 22.36 -15.36
C VAL A 375 6.16 23.61 -15.76
N LEU A 376 5.00 23.87 -15.15
CA LEU A 376 4.23 25.11 -15.39
C LEU A 376 5.01 26.37 -14.97
N GLU A 377 5.74 26.31 -13.84
CA GLU A 377 6.65 27.40 -13.44
C GLU A 377 7.81 27.56 -14.42
N GLY A 378 8.35 26.47 -14.98
CA GLY A 378 9.36 26.53 -16.05
C GLY A 378 8.85 27.24 -17.30
N MET A 379 7.67 26.84 -17.79
CA MET A 379 6.98 27.52 -18.90
C MET A 379 6.76 29.01 -18.62
N ARG A 380 6.33 29.35 -17.39
CA ARG A 380 6.15 30.74 -16.99
C ARG A 380 7.44 31.56 -17.09
N ARG A 381 8.56 31.01 -16.63
CA ARG A 381 9.87 31.70 -16.67
C ARG A 381 10.34 31.94 -18.09
N VAL A 382 10.23 30.95 -18.97
CA VAL A 382 10.52 31.12 -20.40
C VAL A 382 9.71 32.27 -21.00
N ARG A 383 8.44 32.39 -20.61
CA ARG A 383 7.58 33.50 -21.04
C ARG A 383 7.99 34.85 -20.46
N LEU A 384 8.43 34.88 -19.20
CA LEU A 384 8.96 36.10 -18.56
C LEU A 384 10.28 36.57 -19.19
N ASP A 385 11.06 35.65 -19.77
CA ASP A 385 12.24 35.97 -20.59
C ASP A 385 11.88 36.57 -21.97
N GLY A 386 10.58 36.72 -22.27
CA GLY A 386 10.08 37.30 -23.52
C GLY A 386 9.97 36.29 -24.66
N ARG A 387 10.18 34.99 -24.41
CA ARG A 387 10.01 33.91 -25.39
C ARG A 387 8.56 33.45 -25.45
N ARG A 388 8.11 33.04 -26.63
CA ARG A 388 6.80 32.44 -26.85
C ARG A 388 6.84 30.99 -26.36
N VAL A 389 5.83 30.56 -25.60
CA VAL A 389 5.71 29.18 -25.09
C VAL A 389 4.55 28.48 -25.76
N VAL A 390 4.81 27.30 -26.32
CA VAL A 390 3.81 26.44 -26.98
C VAL A 390 3.74 25.09 -26.26
N LEU A 391 2.53 24.57 -26.04
CA LEU A 391 2.29 23.25 -25.48
C LEU A 391 1.67 22.33 -26.55
N ILE A 392 2.26 21.15 -26.75
CA ILE A 392 1.70 20.05 -27.53
C ILE A 392 1.27 18.96 -26.55
N ASP A 393 -0.04 18.86 -26.30
CA ASP A 393 -0.63 17.91 -25.36
C ASP A 393 -1.87 17.23 -25.96
N PRO A 394 -1.68 16.24 -26.86
CA PRO A 394 -2.80 15.59 -27.56
C PRO A 394 -3.65 14.70 -26.64
N ASP A 395 -3.07 14.23 -25.53
CA ASP A 395 -3.69 13.26 -24.61
C ASP A 395 -4.24 13.91 -23.33
N ASP A 396 -4.25 15.25 -23.25
CA ASP A 396 -4.67 16.03 -22.08
C ASP A 396 -3.94 15.59 -20.80
N ALA A 397 -2.64 15.31 -20.93
CA ALA A 397 -1.78 14.88 -19.83
C ALA A 397 -1.56 16.02 -18.81
N LEU A 398 -1.63 17.27 -19.25
CA LEU A 398 -1.49 18.50 -18.47
C LEU A 398 -2.76 19.38 -18.59
N PRO A 399 -3.90 18.94 -18.04
CA PRO A 399 -5.18 19.63 -18.20
C PRO A 399 -5.15 21.02 -17.56
N ASP A 400 -5.84 22.01 -18.11
CA ASP A 400 -5.90 23.40 -17.58
C ASP A 400 -4.51 24.01 -17.25
N PRO A 401 -3.63 24.23 -18.24
CA PRO A 401 -2.23 24.61 -18.01
C PRO A 401 -2.06 26.11 -17.68
N ASP A 402 -2.74 26.60 -16.64
CA ASP A 402 -2.51 27.95 -16.09
C ASP A 402 -1.09 28.02 -15.51
N LEU A 403 -0.32 29.00 -16.00
CA LEU A 403 1.07 29.25 -15.59
C LEU A 403 1.16 29.88 -14.18
N GLY A 404 0.04 30.12 -13.51
CA GLY A 404 -0.04 30.64 -12.13
C GLY A 404 -0.22 32.16 -12.05
N ASP A 405 -0.35 32.84 -13.19
CA ASP A 405 -0.68 34.26 -13.30
C ASP A 405 -1.88 34.53 -14.22
N GLY A 406 -2.67 33.49 -14.51
CA GLY A 406 -3.82 33.56 -15.41
C GLY A 406 -3.44 33.59 -16.88
N THR A 407 -2.17 33.38 -17.21
CA THR A 407 -1.72 33.16 -18.59
C THR A 407 -1.57 31.67 -18.89
N TYR A 408 -1.69 31.33 -20.18
CA TYR A 408 -1.66 29.96 -20.68
C TYR A 408 -0.61 29.86 -21.79
N PRO A 409 0.01 28.68 -21.99
CA PRO A 409 0.82 28.42 -23.17
C PRO A 409 -0.06 28.46 -24.43
N ASP A 410 0.54 28.81 -25.57
CA ASP A 410 -0.13 28.72 -26.85
C ASP A 410 -0.32 27.23 -27.22
N THR A 411 -1.44 26.89 -27.84
CA THR A 411 -1.64 25.54 -28.37
C THR A 411 -1.09 25.43 -29.78
N ALA A 412 -0.40 24.33 -30.09
CA ALA A 412 -0.08 24.01 -31.47
C ALA A 412 -1.39 23.70 -32.24
N VAL A 413 -1.51 24.23 -33.47
CA VAL A 413 -2.65 23.98 -34.38
C VAL A 413 -2.50 22.65 -35.09
#